data_AF-A0A936GEL2-F1
#
_entry.id   AF-A0A936GEL2-F1
#
_cell.length_a   1.000
_cell.length_b   1.000
_cell.length_c   1.000
_cell.angle_alpha   90.00
_cell.angle_beta   90.00
_cell.angle_gamma   90.00
#
_symmetry.space_group_name_H-M   'P 1'
#
loop_
_entity.id
_entity.type
_entity.pdbx_description
1 polymer ?
#
loop_
_entity_poly.entity_id
_entity_poly.type
_entity_poly.pdbx_seq_one_letter_code
_entity_poly.pdbx_strand_id
1 'polypeptide(L)'
;MKNTLLIIAMLFAFIVSAKNYKGAEIYSSQSYLYGRFEMRIKSAPGSGQLSTFFLYRNNSEQNTTLWQEIDIEIFGKDTNLFQTNVIIEKVEGSQLGTEKTHYTKRSLSGDYHIYVLEWTPDSINWYVDDSLFRTEKDYAKSCNAAMSLRFNHWAHTSSSWVGTFDTKVLPQYQYVDYISYSAYTPGEGDNGTDYKFSWKDDFTSFDNSRWSKANWTFGGNYCDFEPANAYTEDDKLVLKLYDATPPPVVTSSSLVDNEKSSFNIYPNPFSSSVSVTIESDEEYCVKISNMYGTVVFEQCGITENNIGIVSTILSNLDNGMYVVVLQSPNKTLEYKTLLKN
;
A
#
# COMPACT_ATOMS: atom_id res chain seq x y z
N MET A 1 -9.14 15.54 -61.74
CA MET A 1 -9.89 15.11 -60.55
C MET A 1 -9.05 14.11 -59.79
N LYS A 2 -8.44 14.52 -58.68
CA LYS A 2 -7.77 13.60 -57.73
C LYS A 2 -8.48 13.77 -56.40
N ASN A 3 -9.29 12.79 -56.04
CA ASN A 3 -10.00 12.75 -54.76
C ASN A 3 -9.02 12.30 -53.69
N THR A 4 -8.61 13.22 -52.83
CA THR A 4 -7.87 12.89 -51.60
C THR A 4 -8.88 12.39 -50.58
N LEU A 5 -8.82 11.08 -50.27
CA LEU A 5 -9.60 10.45 -49.23
C LEU A 5 -9.00 10.83 -47.87
N LEU A 6 -9.73 11.63 -47.08
CA LEU A 6 -9.35 11.96 -45.70
C LEU A 6 -9.75 10.78 -44.81
N ILE A 7 -8.78 9.98 -44.36
CA ILE A 7 -9.01 8.96 -43.34
C ILE A 7 -9.02 9.66 -41.99
N ILE A 8 -10.21 9.83 -41.41
CA ILE A 8 -10.38 10.27 -40.03
C ILE A 8 -10.09 9.05 -39.14
N ALA A 9 -8.91 9.01 -38.53
CA ALA A 9 -8.60 8.06 -37.48
C ALA A 9 -9.39 8.46 -36.22
N MET A 10 -10.46 7.74 -35.90
CA MET A 10 -11.10 7.82 -34.59
C MET A 10 -10.17 7.20 -33.55
N LEU A 11 -9.50 8.03 -32.75
CA LEU A 11 -8.89 7.58 -31.50
C LEU A 11 -10.02 7.19 -30.54
N PHE A 12 -10.20 5.89 -30.32
CA PHE A 12 -10.92 5.41 -29.14
C PHE A 12 -10.01 5.62 -27.92
N ALA A 13 -10.28 6.67 -27.15
CA ALA A 13 -9.70 6.80 -25.82
C ALA A 13 -10.38 5.77 -24.91
N PHE A 14 -9.67 4.69 -24.59
CA PHE A 14 -10.08 3.80 -23.51
C PHE A 14 -9.99 4.60 -22.20
N ILE A 15 -11.13 4.82 -21.55
CA ILE A 15 -11.16 5.38 -20.20
C ILE A 15 -10.67 4.26 -19.26
N VAL A 16 -9.37 4.24 -18.97
CA VAL A 16 -8.85 3.44 -17.87
C VAL A 16 -9.28 4.14 -16.58
N SER A 17 -10.21 3.54 -15.85
CA SER A 17 -10.57 4.04 -14.52
C SER A 17 -9.45 3.69 -13.55
N ALA A 18 -8.86 4.71 -12.93
CA ALA A 18 -7.95 4.52 -11.82
C ALA A 18 -8.67 3.74 -10.71
N LYS A 19 -7.94 2.83 -10.05
CA LYS A 19 -8.45 2.07 -8.91
C LYS A 19 -8.57 2.98 -7.68
N ASN A 20 -9.55 2.67 -6.85
CA ASN A 20 -9.88 3.45 -5.65
C ASN A 20 -8.77 3.43 -4.59
N TYR A 21 -8.03 2.33 -4.49
CA TYR A 21 -6.98 2.18 -3.50
C TYR A 21 -5.61 2.42 -4.14
N LYS A 22 -4.68 2.98 -3.37
CA LYS A 22 -3.32 3.24 -3.81
C LYS A 22 -2.35 2.51 -2.91
N GLY A 23 -1.58 1.60 -3.50
CA GLY A 23 -0.52 0.84 -2.84
C GLY A 23 0.85 1.38 -3.22
N ALA A 24 1.89 0.61 -2.93
CA ALA A 24 3.25 0.91 -3.33
C ALA A 24 4.00 -0.33 -3.78
N GLU A 25 4.88 -0.16 -4.77
CA GLU A 25 5.91 -1.14 -5.13
C GLU A 25 7.21 -0.42 -5.44
N ILE A 26 8.32 -1.00 -4.99
CA ILE A 26 9.67 -0.65 -5.45
C ILE A 26 10.34 -1.89 -6.03
N TYR A 27 11.25 -1.67 -6.97
CA TYR A 27 11.98 -2.72 -7.64
C TYR A 27 13.40 -2.28 -7.96
N SER A 28 14.35 -3.20 -7.88
CA SER A 28 15.75 -2.91 -8.15
C SER A 28 16.01 -2.68 -9.64
N SER A 29 16.89 -1.72 -9.96
CA SER A 29 17.32 -1.45 -11.34
C SER A 29 18.20 -2.58 -11.90
N GLN A 30 18.92 -3.29 -11.03
CA GLN A 30 19.71 -4.47 -11.38
C GLN A 30 18.94 -5.75 -11.08
N SER A 31 19.27 -6.81 -11.82
CA SER A 31 18.83 -8.18 -11.56
C SER A 31 20.00 -9.02 -11.10
N TYR A 32 19.74 -10.00 -10.24
CA TYR A 32 20.74 -10.86 -9.62
C TYR A 32 20.42 -12.31 -9.94
N LEU A 33 21.45 -13.08 -10.27
CA LEU A 33 21.34 -14.52 -10.45
C LEU A 33 21.92 -15.19 -9.19
N TYR A 34 21.06 -15.90 -8.45
CA TYR A 34 21.39 -16.52 -7.17
C TYR A 34 21.84 -15.51 -6.09
N GLY A 35 21.93 -16.01 -4.86
CA GLY A 35 22.47 -15.27 -3.73
C GLY A 35 21.65 -15.44 -2.47
N ARG A 36 22.07 -14.69 -1.45
CA ARG A 36 21.38 -14.55 -0.17
C ARG A 36 20.84 -13.14 -0.07
N PHE A 37 19.54 -13.04 0.14
CA PHE A 37 18.79 -11.80 0.28
C PHE A 37 18.23 -11.78 1.70
N GLU A 38 18.71 -10.85 2.51
CA GLU A 38 18.26 -10.70 3.89
C GLU A 38 17.63 -9.33 4.07
N MET A 39 16.41 -9.31 4.59
CA MET A 39 15.65 -8.08 4.78
C MET A 39 14.98 -8.06 6.14
N ARG A 40 14.91 -6.87 6.73
CA ARG A 40 14.25 -6.65 8.01
C ARG A 40 12.95 -5.89 7.80
N ILE A 41 11.82 -6.60 7.89
CA ILE A 41 10.49 -6.09 7.55
C ILE A 41 9.61 -6.07 8.79
N LYS A 42 8.79 -5.03 8.91
CA LYS A 42 7.60 -5.00 9.78
C LYS A 42 6.37 -4.92 8.87
N SER A 43 5.55 -5.96 8.86
CA SER A 43 4.40 -6.08 7.96
C SER A 43 3.16 -5.37 8.50
N ALA A 44 2.23 -5.07 7.57
CA ALA A 44 0.95 -4.46 7.87
C ALA A 44 -0.10 -5.49 8.31
N PRO A 45 -0.83 -5.26 9.43
CA PRO A 45 -2.01 -6.05 9.80
C PRO A 45 -3.27 -5.56 9.07
N GLY A 46 -4.23 -6.47 8.87
CA GLY A 46 -5.58 -6.18 8.36
C GLY A 46 -5.95 -7.07 7.17
N SER A 47 -7.18 -7.61 7.20
CA SER A 47 -7.63 -8.60 6.22
C SER A 47 -7.65 -8.05 4.78
N GLY A 48 -7.28 -8.89 3.81
CA GLY A 48 -7.29 -8.61 2.37
C GLY A 48 -6.03 -7.95 1.78
N GLN A 49 -5.03 -7.63 2.61
CA GLN A 49 -3.76 -7.05 2.16
C GLN A 49 -2.56 -7.96 2.38
N LEU A 50 -1.48 -7.68 1.64
CA LEU A 50 -0.21 -8.40 1.64
C LEU A 50 0.96 -7.43 1.76
N SER A 51 1.87 -7.73 2.67
CA SER A 51 3.21 -7.17 2.71
C SER A 51 4.18 -8.17 2.09
N THR A 52 4.95 -7.79 1.07
CA THR A 52 5.77 -8.76 0.32
C THR A 52 7.23 -8.37 0.17
N PHE A 53 8.04 -9.40 -0.04
CA PHE A 53 9.31 -9.33 -0.76
C PHE A 53 9.34 -10.47 -1.78
N PHE A 54 9.82 -10.21 -2.98
CA PHE A 54 9.92 -11.24 -4.01
C PHE A 54 11.06 -10.96 -4.99
N LEU A 55 11.57 -12.04 -5.57
CA LEU A 55 12.46 -11.97 -6.73
C LEU A 55 11.62 -12.16 -7.98
N TYR A 56 11.78 -11.29 -8.97
CA TYR A 56 10.99 -11.32 -10.20
C TYR A 56 11.84 -11.17 -11.45
N ARG A 57 11.68 -12.10 -12.40
CA ARG A 57 12.24 -11.93 -13.74
C ARG A 57 11.40 -10.92 -14.51
N ASN A 58 11.99 -9.76 -14.79
CA ASN A 58 11.29 -8.68 -15.49
C ASN A 58 10.66 -9.17 -16.81
N ASN A 59 9.43 -8.74 -17.05
CA ASN A 59 8.57 -9.12 -18.18
C ASN A 59 8.00 -10.53 -18.12
N SER A 60 8.11 -11.27 -17.01
CA SER A 60 7.48 -12.59 -16.86
C SER A 60 5.96 -12.57 -17.08
N GLU A 61 5.31 -11.42 -16.91
CA GLU A 61 3.90 -11.22 -17.20
C GLU A 61 3.57 -11.19 -18.72
N GLN A 62 4.59 -11.12 -19.57
CA GLN A 62 4.46 -11.11 -21.01
C GLN A 62 4.77 -12.50 -21.56
N ASN A 63 4.04 -12.89 -22.61
CA ASN A 63 4.23 -14.17 -23.31
C ASN A 63 5.61 -14.35 -23.98
N THR A 64 6.48 -13.33 -23.91
CA THR A 64 7.84 -13.33 -24.49
C THR A 64 8.90 -13.77 -23.48
N THR A 65 8.57 -13.89 -22.21
CA THR A 65 9.53 -14.19 -21.13
C THR A 65 8.98 -15.28 -20.24
N LEU A 66 9.74 -16.37 -20.07
CA LEU A 66 9.32 -17.44 -19.16
C LEU A 66 9.14 -16.89 -17.74
N TRP A 67 8.01 -17.22 -17.12
CA TRP A 67 7.76 -16.81 -15.74
C TRP A 67 8.81 -17.40 -14.79
N GLN A 68 9.45 -16.56 -13.99
CA GLN A 68 10.30 -16.96 -12.87
C GLN A 68 10.15 -15.93 -11.74
N GLU A 69 9.65 -16.41 -10.60
CA GLU A 69 9.39 -15.59 -9.43
C GLU A 69 9.53 -16.42 -8.15
N ILE A 70 10.02 -15.80 -7.08
CA ILE A 70 10.24 -16.43 -5.77
C ILE A 70 9.74 -15.49 -4.68
N ASP A 71 8.76 -15.95 -3.90
CA ASP A 71 7.93 -15.07 -3.08
C ASP A 71 8.08 -15.28 -1.58
N ILE A 72 7.96 -14.18 -0.84
CA ILE A 72 7.61 -14.10 0.58
C ILE A 72 6.40 -13.16 0.70
N GLU A 73 5.25 -13.72 1.04
CA GLU A 73 3.98 -12.99 1.11
C GLU A 73 3.42 -13.07 2.53
N ILE A 74 3.44 -11.95 3.26
CA ILE A 74 3.01 -11.89 4.65
C ILE A 74 1.55 -11.42 4.68
N PHE A 75 0.67 -12.23 5.25
CA PHE A 75 -0.76 -11.95 5.24
C PHE A 75 -1.16 -10.94 6.32
N GLY A 76 -1.98 -9.96 5.95
CA GLY A 76 -2.61 -9.09 6.92
C GLY A 76 -3.81 -9.72 7.65
N LYS A 77 -4.48 -10.73 7.06
CA LYS A 77 -5.65 -11.41 7.68
C LYS A 77 -5.33 -12.20 8.95
N ASP A 78 -4.11 -12.69 9.06
CA ASP A 78 -3.61 -13.45 10.20
C ASP A 78 -2.15 -13.08 10.35
N THR A 79 -1.85 -12.37 11.43
CA THR A 79 -0.54 -11.78 11.62
C THR A 79 0.57 -12.80 11.90
N ASN A 80 0.23 -14.07 12.12
CA ASN A 80 1.20 -15.15 12.29
C ASN A 80 1.42 -15.96 11.01
N LEU A 81 0.77 -15.59 9.90
CA LEU A 81 0.73 -16.35 8.67
C LEU A 81 1.53 -15.65 7.56
N PHE A 82 2.37 -16.42 6.88
CA PHE A 82 2.98 -16.02 5.62
C PHE A 82 2.97 -17.18 4.62
N GLN A 83 3.13 -16.86 3.34
CA GLN A 83 3.25 -17.80 2.24
C GLN A 83 4.61 -17.66 1.59
N THR A 84 5.12 -18.79 1.13
CA THR A 84 6.27 -18.88 0.24
C THR A 84 5.79 -19.47 -1.07
N ASN A 85 6.33 -18.97 -2.19
CA ASN A 85 5.97 -19.49 -3.49
C ASN A 85 7.17 -19.49 -4.44
N VAL A 86 7.10 -20.37 -5.43
CA VAL A 86 7.95 -20.34 -6.62
C VAL A 86 6.99 -20.45 -7.79
N ILE A 87 6.98 -19.43 -8.64
CA ILE A 87 6.15 -19.40 -9.84
C ILE A 87 7.05 -19.58 -11.05
N ILE A 88 6.77 -20.61 -11.84
CA ILE A 88 7.47 -20.88 -13.09
C ILE A 88 6.51 -21.19 -14.22
N GLU A 89 6.88 -20.84 -15.45
CA GLU A 89 6.15 -21.32 -16.63
C GLU A 89 6.48 -22.79 -16.92
N LYS A 90 5.46 -23.62 -17.17
CA LYS A 90 5.63 -24.99 -17.70
C LYS A 90 5.87 -24.98 -19.21
N VAL A 91 6.47 -26.05 -19.72
CA VAL A 91 6.71 -26.28 -21.16
C VAL A 91 5.44 -26.17 -22.04
N GLU A 92 4.25 -26.32 -21.47
CA GLU A 92 2.95 -26.18 -22.16
C GLU A 92 2.27 -24.81 -21.96
N GLY A 93 2.99 -23.79 -21.48
CA GLY A 93 2.49 -22.40 -21.38
C GLY A 93 1.57 -22.11 -20.19
N SER A 94 1.46 -23.04 -19.22
CA SER A 94 0.74 -22.80 -17.96
C SER A 94 1.71 -22.49 -16.83
N GLN A 95 1.36 -21.54 -15.97
CA GLN A 95 2.12 -21.25 -14.76
C GLN A 95 1.94 -22.38 -13.74
N LEU A 96 3.01 -22.68 -13.01
CA LEU A 96 3.01 -23.52 -11.83
C LEU A 96 3.43 -22.68 -10.63
N GLY A 97 2.49 -22.48 -9.72
CA GLY A 97 2.78 -22.06 -8.34
C GLY A 97 3.01 -23.29 -7.46
N THR A 98 3.79 -23.10 -6.41
CA THR A 98 4.12 -24.12 -5.39
C THR A 98 3.87 -23.55 -3.99
N GLU A 99 2.70 -22.93 -3.81
CA GLU A 99 2.34 -22.20 -2.60
C GLU A 99 2.48 -23.09 -1.36
N LYS A 100 3.16 -22.60 -0.33
CA LYS A 100 3.14 -23.18 1.01
C LYS A 100 2.95 -22.08 2.04
N THR A 101 1.95 -22.27 2.90
CA THR A 101 1.68 -21.40 4.03
C THR A 101 2.39 -21.89 5.28
N HIS A 102 2.79 -20.94 6.12
CA HIS A 102 3.61 -21.16 7.29
C HIS A 102 3.11 -20.31 8.45
N TYR A 103 3.13 -20.88 9.66
CA TYR A 103 2.74 -20.18 10.88
C TYR A 103 3.96 -19.94 11.77
N THR A 104 4.13 -18.68 12.19
CA THR A 104 5.14 -18.30 13.18
C THR A 104 4.56 -18.30 14.60
N LYS A 105 5.43 -18.48 15.60
CA LYS A 105 5.02 -18.48 17.02
C LYS A 105 4.61 -17.09 17.52
N ARG A 106 5.17 -16.04 16.93
CA ARG A 106 4.87 -14.64 17.24
C ARG A 106 4.29 -13.95 16.01
N SER A 107 3.49 -12.91 16.24
CA SER A 107 2.98 -12.04 15.19
C SER A 107 4.15 -11.46 14.38
N LEU A 108 4.03 -11.54 13.05
CA LEU A 108 4.91 -10.91 12.06
C LEU A 108 4.59 -9.43 11.85
N SER A 109 3.46 -8.97 12.37
CA SER A 109 3.03 -7.57 12.36
C SER A 109 3.35 -6.89 13.69
N GLY A 110 3.40 -5.56 13.70
CA GLY A 110 3.63 -4.77 14.93
C GLY A 110 5.11 -4.60 15.29
N ASP A 111 5.94 -5.62 15.09
CA ASP A 111 7.40 -5.62 15.28
C ASP A 111 8.16 -5.97 13.99
N TYR A 112 9.48 -5.74 14.01
CA TYR A 112 10.38 -6.15 12.92
C TYR A 112 10.81 -7.60 13.04
N HIS A 113 10.90 -8.25 11.89
CA HIS A 113 11.38 -9.61 11.68
C HIS A 113 12.45 -9.64 10.62
N ILE A 114 13.41 -10.57 10.76
CA ILE A 114 14.42 -10.81 9.74
C ILE A 114 13.94 -11.95 8.85
N TYR A 115 13.80 -11.66 7.57
CA TYR A 115 13.48 -12.60 6.53
C TYR A 115 14.74 -12.86 5.71
N VAL A 116 14.96 -14.12 5.35
CA VAL A 116 16.08 -14.49 4.49
C VAL A 116 15.56 -15.38 3.37
N LEU A 117 15.93 -15.02 2.14
CA LEU A 117 15.81 -15.88 0.98
C LEU A 117 17.21 -16.26 0.50
N GLU A 118 17.52 -17.55 0.51
CA GLU A 118 18.72 -18.09 -0.11
C GLU A 118 18.34 -18.81 -1.39
N TRP A 119 18.89 -18.41 -2.52
CA TRP A 119 18.64 -19.02 -3.82
C TRP A 119 19.95 -19.44 -4.46
N THR A 120 20.04 -20.72 -4.80
CA THR A 120 21.16 -21.37 -5.47
C THR A 120 20.63 -22.18 -6.65
N PRO A 121 21.49 -22.74 -7.52
CA PRO A 121 21.06 -23.66 -8.57
C PRO A 121 20.30 -24.90 -8.05
N ASP A 122 20.57 -25.34 -6.82
CA ASP A 122 20.08 -26.63 -6.29
C ASP A 122 18.99 -26.50 -5.23
N SER A 123 18.85 -25.34 -4.60
CA SER A 123 17.80 -25.09 -3.62
C SER A 123 17.44 -23.62 -3.46
N ILE A 124 16.19 -23.39 -3.05
CA ILE A 124 15.69 -22.13 -2.51
C ILE A 124 15.29 -22.37 -1.05
N ASN A 125 15.83 -21.58 -0.12
CA ASN A 125 15.55 -21.70 1.32
C ASN A 125 14.96 -20.39 1.86
N TRP A 126 13.94 -20.50 2.70
CA TRP A 126 13.28 -19.37 3.35
C TRP A 126 13.42 -19.45 4.85
N TYR A 127 13.89 -18.37 5.46
CA TYR A 127 14.02 -18.25 6.91
C TYR A 127 13.27 -17.04 7.45
N VAL A 128 12.76 -17.16 8.68
CA VAL A 128 12.24 -16.05 9.47
C VAL A 128 12.82 -16.16 10.88
N ASP A 129 13.45 -15.09 11.37
CA ASP A 129 14.14 -15.05 12.67
C ASP A 129 15.02 -16.30 12.90
N ASP A 130 15.97 -16.52 11.97
CA ASP A 130 16.92 -17.65 11.93
C ASP A 130 16.30 -19.06 11.79
N SER A 131 14.98 -19.18 11.78
CA SER A 131 14.28 -20.45 11.63
C SER A 131 14.03 -20.77 10.15
N LEU A 132 14.52 -21.90 9.67
CA LEU A 132 14.23 -22.42 8.33
C LEU A 132 12.78 -22.92 8.25
N PHE A 133 11.97 -22.32 7.38
CA PHE A 133 10.57 -22.70 7.17
C PHE A 133 10.37 -23.59 5.94
N ARG A 134 11.17 -23.38 4.89
CA ARG A 134 11.04 -24.15 3.65
C ARG A 134 12.38 -24.29 2.95
N THR A 135 12.60 -25.48 2.40
CA THR A 135 13.56 -25.76 1.35
C THR A 135 12.80 -26.28 0.12
N GLU A 136 13.01 -25.65 -1.02
CA GLU A 136 12.51 -26.07 -2.33
C GLU A 136 13.68 -26.52 -3.19
N LYS A 137 13.63 -27.75 -3.72
CA LYS A 137 14.69 -28.33 -4.57
C LYS A 137 14.19 -28.71 -5.95
N ASP A 138 12.90 -29.01 -6.08
CA ASP A 138 12.33 -29.56 -7.31
C ASP A 138 12.31 -28.49 -8.41
N TYR A 139 12.06 -27.24 -8.02
CA TYR A 139 11.93 -26.12 -8.95
C TYR A 139 13.09 -25.13 -8.91
N ALA A 140 14.06 -25.29 -8.00
CA ALA A 140 15.21 -24.40 -7.90
C ALA A 140 16.00 -24.32 -9.22
N LYS A 141 16.16 -25.45 -9.92
CA LYS A 141 16.85 -25.53 -11.23
C LYS A 141 16.10 -24.80 -12.36
N SER A 142 14.79 -24.66 -12.23
CA SER A 142 13.94 -23.93 -13.19
C SER A 142 14.09 -22.42 -13.02
N CYS A 143 14.41 -21.94 -11.81
CA CYS A 143 14.77 -20.55 -11.51
C CYS A 143 16.26 -20.33 -11.85
N ASN A 144 16.53 -19.95 -13.09
CA ASN A 144 17.88 -19.88 -13.66
C ASN A 144 18.19 -18.58 -14.44
N ALA A 145 17.28 -17.61 -14.39
CA ALA A 145 17.49 -16.28 -14.96
C ALA A 145 17.65 -15.25 -13.84
N ALA A 146 18.44 -14.20 -14.08
CA ALA A 146 18.61 -13.12 -13.12
C ALA A 146 17.26 -12.41 -12.86
N MET A 147 16.98 -12.14 -11.59
CA MET A 147 15.72 -11.54 -11.13
C MET A 147 15.96 -10.22 -10.38
N SER A 148 15.05 -9.27 -10.59
CA SER A 148 14.99 -8.04 -9.80
C SER A 148 14.49 -8.34 -8.38
N LEU A 149 14.93 -7.56 -7.40
CA LEU A 149 14.36 -7.57 -6.06
C LEU A 149 13.18 -6.63 -6.02
N ARG A 150 12.08 -7.04 -5.38
CA ARG A 150 10.87 -6.23 -5.28
C ARG A 150 10.27 -6.29 -3.89
N PHE A 151 9.67 -5.17 -3.49
CA PHE A 151 8.79 -5.08 -2.33
C PHE A 151 7.50 -4.42 -2.77
N ASN A 152 6.35 -4.96 -2.37
CA ASN A 152 5.10 -4.26 -2.56
C ASN A 152 4.16 -4.42 -1.37
N HIS A 153 3.25 -3.46 -1.24
CA HIS A 153 2.17 -3.45 -0.27
C HIS A 153 0.85 -3.10 -0.97
N TRP A 154 -0.08 -4.06 -0.95
CA TRP A 154 -1.26 -4.04 -1.79
C TRP A 154 -2.38 -4.94 -1.24
N ALA A 155 -3.57 -4.82 -1.81
CA ALA A 155 -4.72 -5.66 -1.49
C ALA A 155 -5.16 -6.49 -2.68
N HIS A 156 -5.61 -7.72 -2.43
CA HIS A 156 -5.97 -8.68 -3.48
C HIS A 156 -7.47 -9.00 -3.48
N THR A 157 -8.05 -9.25 -4.66
CA THR A 157 -9.50 -9.47 -4.85
C THR A 157 -10.00 -10.84 -4.38
N SER A 158 -9.12 -11.84 -4.30
CA SER A 158 -9.45 -13.20 -3.83
C SER A 158 -9.57 -13.27 -2.30
N SER A 159 -10.79 -13.12 -1.80
CA SER A 159 -11.07 -13.20 -0.36
C SER A 159 -10.81 -14.59 0.25
N SER A 160 -10.89 -15.67 -0.54
CA SER A 160 -10.53 -17.01 -0.07
C SER A 160 -9.04 -17.14 0.21
N TRP A 161 -8.21 -16.36 -0.48
CA TRP A 161 -6.76 -16.35 -0.28
C TRP A 161 -6.32 -15.35 0.79
N VAL A 162 -6.67 -14.07 0.66
CA VAL A 162 -6.18 -13.00 1.56
C VAL A 162 -7.17 -12.54 2.62
N GLY A 163 -8.37 -13.13 2.66
CA GLY A 163 -9.48 -12.64 3.49
C GLY A 163 -10.22 -11.48 2.81
N THR A 164 -11.41 -11.14 3.29
CA THR A 164 -12.15 -9.98 2.79
C THR A 164 -11.39 -8.69 3.10
N PHE A 165 -11.22 -7.81 2.11
CA PHE A 165 -10.50 -6.55 2.30
C PHE A 165 -11.23 -5.62 3.27
N ASP A 166 -10.62 -5.40 4.44
CA ASP A 166 -11.16 -4.51 5.47
C ASP A 166 -10.61 -3.09 5.28
N THR A 167 -11.37 -2.25 4.57
CA THR A 167 -10.93 -0.89 4.25
C THR A 167 -10.86 0.03 5.46
N LYS A 168 -11.49 -0.33 6.59
CA LYS A 168 -11.52 0.49 7.81
C LYS A 168 -10.16 0.56 8.50
N VAL A 169 -9.25 -0.37 8.19
CA VAL A 169 -7.89 -0.38 8.74
C VAL A 169 -6.96 0.58 8.00
N LEU A 170 -7.36 1.13 6.86
CA LEU A 170 -6.53 2.02 6.07
C LEU A 170 -6.40 3.41 6.74
N PRO A 171 -5.24 4.09 6.60
CA PRO A 171 -4.05 3.65 5.86
C PRO A 171 -3.24 2.59 6.61
N GLN A 172 -2.54 1.75 5.85
CA GLN A 172 -1.62 0.74 6.36
C GLN A 172 -0.23 0.87 5.75
N TYR A 173 0.77 0.30 6.42
CA TYR A 173 2.17 0.50 6.08
C TYR A 173 2.99 -0.77 6.25
N GLN A 174 3.76 -1.11 5.23
CA GLN A 174 4.91 -2.01 5.36
C GLN A 174 6.16 -1.16 5.57
N TYR A 175 6.97 -1.52 6.54
CA TYR A 175 8.26 -0.88 6.82
C TYR A 175 9.40 -1.85 6.54
N VAL A 176 10.44 -1.39 5.86
CA VAL A 176 11.67 -2.15 5.63
C VAL A 176 12.83 -1.35 6.20
N ASP A 177 13.46 -1.89 7.24
CA ASP A 177 14.59 -1.28 7.95
C ASP A 177 15.87 -1.40 7.14
N TYR A 178 16.12 -2.58 6.56
CA TYR A 178 17.21 -2.76 5.61
C TYR A 178 16.94 -3.92 4.66
N ILE A 179 17.72 -3.94 3.57
CA ILE A 179 17.98 -5.15 2.79
C ILE A 179 19.47 -5.29 2.50
N SER A 180 19.98 -6.52 2.55
CA SER A 180 21.34 -6.86 2.15
C SER A 180 21.34 -7.99 1.11
N TYR A 181 22.32 -7.91 0.21
CA TYR A 181 22.56 -8.91 -0.81
C TYR A 181 23.98 -9.45 -0.68
N SER A 182 24.09 -10.77 -0.66
CA SER A 182 25.36 -11.49 -0.80
C SER A 182 25.30 -12.38 -2.04
N ALA A 183 26.27 -12.23 -2.94
CA ALA A 183 26.36 -13.00 -4.16
C ALA A 183 26.67 -14.46 -3.86
N TYR A 184 26.07 -15.38 -4.62
CA TYR A 184 26.42 -16.80 -4.53
C TYR A 184 27.76 -17.05 -5.23
N THR A 185 28.77 -17.38 -4.43
CA THR A 185 30.15 -17.66 -4.83
C THR A 185 30.59 -18.96 -4.13
N PRO A 186 30.17 -20.12 -4.63
CA PRO A 186 30.35 -21.40 -3.94
C PRO A 186 31.83 -21.67 -3.65
N GLY A 187 32.15 -21.95 -2.38
CA GLY A 187 33.52 -22.15 -1.90
C GLY A 187 34.36 -20.88 -1.70
N GLU A 188 33.85 -19.70 -2.01
CA GLU A 188 34.56 -18.40 -1.89
C GLU A 188 33.80 -17.36 -1.06
N GLY A 189 32.73 -17.76 -0.38
CA GLY A 189 31.92 -16.87 0.45
C GLY A 189 32.57 -16.50 1.78
N ASP A 190 31.99 -15.51 2.43
CA ASP A 190 32.48 -14.99 3.69
C ASP A 190 32.35 -16.06 4.78
N ASN A 191 33.34 -16.10 5.69
CA ASN A 191 33.38 -17.05 6.81
C ASN A 191 33.21 -18.53 6.43
N GLY A 192 33.62 -18.91 5.21
CA GLY A 192 33.51 -20.28 4.71
C GLY A 192 32.11 -20.69 4.25
N THR A 193 31.22 -19.71 4.03
CA THR A 193 29.91 -19.93 3.38
C THR A 193 30.06 -19.93 1.85
N ASP A 194 28.95 -20.16 1.14
CA ASP A 194 28.87 -20.01 -0.32
C ASP A 194 28.40 -18.60 -0.75
N TYR A 195 28.31 -17.64 0.19
CA TYR A 195 27.79 -16.30 -0.07
C TYR A 195 28.82 -15.23 0.28
N LYS A 196 29.10 -14.34 -0.66
CA LYS A 196 30.00 -13.20 -0.47
C LYS A 196 29.23 -11.90 -0.41
N PHE A 197 29.36 -11.15 0.67
CA PHE A 197 28.70 -9.87 0.87
C PHE A 197 28.97 -8.94 -0.31
N SER A 198 27.91 -8.31 -0.83
CA SER A 198 28.01 -7.37 -1.93
C SER A 198 27.61 -5.97 -1.50
N TRP A 199 26.40 -5.81 -0.98
CA TRP A 199 25.90 -4.50 -0.56
C TRP A 199 24.78 -4.62 0.47
N LYS A 200 24.56 -3.53 1.20
CA LYS A 200 23.43 -3.31 2.09
C LYS A 200 22.84 -1.94 1.80
N ASP A 201 21.53 -1.84 1.89
CA ASP A 201 20.79 -0.60 1.87
C ASP A 201 19.99 -0.50 3.18
N ASP A 202 20.37 0.47 4.01
CA ASP A 202 19.71 0.80 5.28
C ASP A 202 18.55 1.79 5.09
N PHE A 203 18.23 2.16 3.83
CA PHE A 203 17.14 3.09 3.50
C PHE A 203 17.16 4.44 4.25
N THR A 204 18.35 4.92 4.62
CA THR A 204 18.55 6.28 5.18
C THR A 204 18.10 7.37 4.19
N SER A 205 18.06 7.04 2.90
CA SER A 205 17.43 7.84 1.85
C SER A 205 17.05 6.95 0.66
N PHE A 206 16.10 7.39 -0.17
CA PHE A 206 15.72 6.63 -1.36
C PHE A 206 16.81 6.70 -2.46
N ASP A 207 17.58 5.62 -2.63
CA ASP A 207 18.61 5.49 -3.65
C ASP A 207 18.02 5.21 -5.04
N ASN A 208 17.78 6.27 -5.81
CA ASN A 208 17.28 6.19 -7.19
C ASN A 208 18.26 5.53 -8.18
N SER A 209 19.51 5.28 -7.79
CA SER A 209 20.46 4.52 -8.63
C SER A 209 20.28 3.00 -8.48
N ARG A 210 19.63 2.57 -7.39
CA ARG A 210 19.38 1.16 -7.06
C ARG A 210 17.92 0.79 -7.23
N TRP A 211 17.00 1.69 -6.89
CA TRP A 211 15.58 1.42 -6.83
C TRP A 211 14.78 2.35 -7.75
N SER A 212 13.75 1.76 -8.34
CA SER A 212 12.69 2.47 -9.05
C SER A 212 11.36 2.24 -8.34
N LYS A 213 10.41 3.15 -8.56
CA LYS A 213 9.06 3.10 -7.97
C LYS A 213 8.04 2.76 -9.04
N ALA A 214 7.14 1.85 -8.74
CA ALA A 214 6.09 1.43 -9.66
C ALA A 214 5.01 2.50 -9.83
N ASN A 215 4.46 2.58 -11.04
CA ASN A 215 3.31 3.42 -11.40
C ASN A 215 2.25 2.64 -12.22
N TRP A 216 2.08 1.36 -11.90
CA TRP A 216 1.24 0.42 -12.64
C TRP A 216 0.31 -0.37 -11.72
N THR A 217 -0.46 -1.28 -12.31
CA THR A 217 -1.30 -2.25 -11.61
C THR A 217 -1.39 -3.54 -12.43
N PHE A 218 -2.05 -4.56 -11.88
CA PHE A 218 -2.29 -5.84 -12.53
C PHE A 218 -3.65 -6.44 -12.15
N GLY A 219 -4.04 -7.52 -12.81
CA GLY A 219 -5.29 -8.24 -12.54
C GLY A 219 -5.30 -8.83 -11.13
N GLY A 220 -6.43 -8.77 -10.42
CA GLY A 220 -6.53 -9.26 -9.03
C GLY A 220 -5.98 -8.31 -7.97
N ASN A 221 -5.27 -7.25 -8.33
CA ASN A 221 -4.87 -6.18 -7.41
C ASN A 221 -6.02 -5.18 -7.23
N TYR A 222 -6.39 -4.81 -6.01
CA TYR A 222 -7.36 -3.74 -5.73
C TYR A 222 -6.77 -2.33 -5.91
N CYS A 223 -5.45 -2.21 -6.00
CA CYS A 223 -4.74 -0.96 -5.92
C CYS A 223 -4.07 -0.58 -7.24
N ASP A 224 -3.91 0.72 -7.50
CA ASP A 224 -2.84 1.19 -8.38
C ASP A 224 -1.59 1.46 -7.53
N PHE A 225 -0.41 1.09 -8.02
CA PHE A 225 0.82 1.53 -7.36
C PHE A 225 1.09 2.99 -7.67
N GLU A 226 1.24 3.78 -6.61
CA GLU A 226 1.51 5.21 -6.70
C GLU A 226 2.95 5.48 -6.24
N PRO A 227 3.82 6.09 -7.06
CA PRO A 227 5.21 6.36 -6.68
C PRO A 227 5.36 7.17 -5.38
N ALA A 228 4.40 8.03 -5.08
CA ALA A 228 4.41 8.82 -3.84
C ALA A 228 4.21 7.96 -2.57
N ASN A 229 3.67 6.75 -2.70
CA ASN A 229 3.44 5.84 -1.57
C ASN A 229 4.65 4.99 -1.20
N ALA A 230 5.73 5.04 -2.00
CA ALA A 230 7.03 4.47 -1.64
C ALA A 230 7.98 5.61 -1.29
N TYR A 231 8.43 5.71 -0.04
CA TYR A 231 9.33 6.77 0.41
C TYR A 231 10.21 6.31 1.56
N THR A 232 11.23 7.08 1.91
CA THR A 232 12.05 6.85 3.11
C THR A 232 11.71 7.87 4.18
N GLU A 233 11.55 7.43 5.41
CA GLU A 233 11.23 8.26 6.58
C GLU A 233 11.80 7.59 7.82
N ASP A 234 12.55 8.30 8.67
CA ASP A 234 13.28 7.76 9.83
C ASP A 234 14.16 6.54 9.53
N ASP A 235 15.03 6.64 8.51
CA ASP A 235 16.00 5.58 8.15
C ASP A 235 15.37 4.20 7.86
N LYS A 236 14.22 4.20 7.19
CA LYS A 236 13.52 3.00 6.71
C LYS A 236 12.76 3.32 5.44
N LEU A 237 12.56 2.31 4.60
CA LEU A 237 11.60 2.36 3.50
C LEU A 237 10.19 2.17 4.05
N VAL A 238 9.26 3.00 3.56
CA VAL A 238 7.83 2.95 3.88
C VAL A 238 7.05 2.69 2.59
N LEU A 239 6.20 1.67 2.62
CA LEU A 239 5.26 1.32 1.55
C LEU A 239 3.83 1.48 2.05
N LYS A 240 3.19 2.58 1.63
CA LYS A 240 1.85 2.97 2.06
C LYS A 240 0.76 2.33 1.20
N LEU A 241 -0.30 1.86 1.85
CA LEU A 241 -1.57 1.48 1.25
C LEU A 241 -2.68 2.35 1.84
N TYR A 242 -3.45 3.03 0.98
CA TYR A 242 -4.56 3.89 1.44
C TYR A 242 -5.74 3.91 0.47
N ASP A 243 -6.89 4.40 0.97
CA ASP A 243 -8.09 4.66 0.18
C ASP A 243 -8.03 6.06 -0.44
N ALA A 244 -7.94 6.11 -1.76
CA ALA A 244 -7.94 7.35 -2.54
C ALA A 244 -9.32 7.66 -3.14
N THR A 245 -10.39 7.01 -2.67
CA THR A 245 -11.73 7.44 -3.01
C THR A 245 -11.89 8.90 -2.60
N PRO A 246 -12.21 9.79 -3.55
CA PRO A 246 -12.60 11.13 -3.18
C PRO A 246 -13.78 11.02 -2.21
N PRO A 247 -13.86 11.90 -1.20
CA PRO A 247 -15.10 12.07 -0.48
C PRO A 247 -16.24 12.23 -1.50
N PRO A 248 -17.42 11.62 -1.27
CA PRO A 248 -18.51 11.68 -2.24
C PRO A 248 -18.73 13.12 -2.70
N VAL A 249 -18.62 13.36 -4.00
CA VAL A 249 -18.89 14.67 -4.58
C VAL A 249 -20.38 14.94 -4.36
N VAL A 250 -20.71 15.86 -3.47
CA VAL A 250 -22.09 16.35 -3.35
C VAL A 250 -22.39 17.15 -4.62
N THR A 251 -22.93 16.48 -5.62
CA THR A 251 -23.56 17.18 -6.75
C THR A 251 -24.82 17.85 -6.22
N SER A 252 -24.96 19.15 -6.49
CA SER A 252 -26.09 20.01 -6.10
C SER A 252 -27.45 19.61 -6.70
N SER A 253 -27.63 18.35 -7.09
CA SER A 253 -28.80 17.83 -7.80
C SER A 253 -29.66 16.86 -6.97
N SER A 254 -29.39 16.69 -5.68
CA SER A 254 -30.31 16.03 -4.75
C SER A 254 -30.75 16.99 -3.64
N LEU A 255 -31.20 18.19 -4.03
CA LEU A 255 -32.07 19.03 -3.20
C LEU A 255 -33.52 18.76 -3.59
N VAL A 256 -34.07 17.61 -3.20
CA VAL A 256 -35.51 17.47 -3.00
C VAL A 256 -35.77 16.52 -1.82
N ASP A 257 -36.29 17.14 -0.76
CA ASP A 257 -37.00 16.63 0.43
C ASP A 257 -36.27 15.72 1.42
N ASN A 258 -35.82 16.25 2.58
CA ASN A 258 -36.54 16.72 3.77
C ASN A 258 -36.67 15.62 4.84
N GLU A 259 -35.67 15.51 5.72
CA GLU A 259 -35.85 15.56 7.18
C GLU A 259 -34.54 16.05 7.83
N LYS A 260 -34.67 17.00 8.76
CA LYS A 260 -33.64 17.97 9.19
C LYS A 260 -32.75 17.46 10.34
N SER A 261 -31.44 17.53 10.12
CA SER A 261 -30.51 18.33 10.94
C SER A 261 -29.59 19.06 9.95
N SER A 262 -29.31 20.34 10.16
CA SER A 262 -28.42 21.09 9.27
C SER A 262 -27.60 22.06 10.12
N PHE A 263 -26.31 21.80 10.29
CA PHE A 263 -25.45 22.74 11.01
C PHE A 263 -24.95 23.84 10.07
N ASN A 264 -24.82 25.07 10.55
CA ASN A 264 -24.33 26.22 9.80
C ASN A 264 -22.93 26.60 10.25
N ILE A 265 -22.14 27.15 9.33
CA ILE A 265 -20.78 27.63 9.59
C ILE A 265 -20.71 29.09 9.18
N TYR A 266 -20.26 29.95 10.08
CA TYR A 266 -20.05 31.35 9.78
C TYR A 266 -18.95 31.97 10.65
N PRO A 267 -18.09 32.87 10.11
CA PRO A 267 -17.96 33.18 8.69
C PRO A 267 -17.30 32.04 7.91
N ASN A 268 -17.56 31.97 6.61
CA ASN A 268 -16.86 31.09 5.67
C ASN A 268 -16.84 31.76 4.29
N PRO A 269 -15.69 32.27 3.80
CA PRO A 269 -14.35 32.09 4.38
C PRO A 269 -14.17 32.79 5.73
N PHE A 270 -13.28 32.27 6.58
CA PHE A 270 -12.96 32.84 7.90
C PHE A 270 -11.53 33.37 7.95
N SER A 271 -11.28 34.35 8.83
CA SER A 271 -9.94 34.91 9.05
C SER A 271 -9.32 34.40 10.35
N SER A 272 -10.06 34.49 11.47
CA SER A 272 -9.54 34.21 12.81
C SER A 272 -10.40 33.26 13.62
N SER A 273 -11.73 33.32 13.47
CA SER A 273 -12.66 32.47 14.21
C SER A 273 -13.78 31.97 13.32
N VAL A 274 -14.33 30.83 13.68
CA VAL A 274 -15.50 30.23 13.05
C VAL A 274 -16.50 29.82 14.12
N SER A 275 -17.79 30.03 13.83
CA SER A 275 -18.91 29.54 14.63
C SER A 275 -19.63 28.43 13.88
N VAL A 276 -19.85 27.31 14.54
CA VAL A 276 -20.64 26.18 14.05
C VAL A 276 -21.95 26.15 14.83
N THR A 277 -23.07 26.42 14.17
CA THR A 277 -24.42 26.41 14.77
C THR A 277 -25.15 25.13 14.42
N ILE A 278 -25.55 24.33 15.39
CA ILE A 278 -26.20 23.04 15.18
C ILE A 278 -27.67 23.14 15.66
N GLU A 279 -28.60 22.73 14.80
CA GLU A 279 -30.03 22.56 15.15
C GLU A 279 -30.33 21.08 15.25
N SER A 280 -30.27 20.52 16.47
CA SER A 280 -30.65 19.13 16.73
C SER A 280 -30.82 18.78 18.20
N ASP A 281 -31.73 17.82 18.45
CA ASP A 281 -32.08 17.24 19.76
C ASP A 281 -31.12 16.14 20.25
N GLU A 282 -30.06 15.81 19.48
CA GLU A 282 -29.08 14.76 19.81
C GLU A 282 -27.74 15.34 20.31
N GLU A 283 -26.89 14.49 20.91
CA GLU A 283 -25.52 14.86 21.29
C GLU A 283 -24.58 14.78 20.09
N TYR A 284 -23.70 15.78 19.94
CA TYR A 284 -22.77 15.86 18.81
C TYR A 284 -21.30 16.09 19.17
N CYS A 285 -20.44 15.65 18.25
CA CYS A 285 -19.05 16.05 18.12
C CYS A 285 -18.84 16.89 16.86
N VAL A 286 -18.19 18.05 17.00
CA VAL A 286 -17.68 18.87 15.88
C VAL A 286 -16.18 18.63 15.75
N LYS A 287 -15.73 18.22 14.57
CA LYS A 287 -14.30 18.10 14.24
C LYS A 287 -13.96 19.00 13.06
N ILE A 288 -12.82 19.66 13.10
CA ILE A 288 -12.26 20.40 11.96
C ILE A 288 -10.93 19.78 11.61
N SER A 289 -10.74 19.42 10.34
CA SER A 289 -9.51 18.80 9.85
C SER A 289 -8.96 19.52 8.63
N ASN A 290 -7.64 19.50 8.44
CA ASN A 290 -7.03 19.94 7.19
C ASN A 290 -7.28 18.91 6.07
N MET A 291 -6.88 19.24 4.84
CA MET A 291 -7.02 18.34 3.67
C MET A 291 -6.20 17.03 3.77
N TYR A 292 -5.24 16.95 4.69
CA TYR A 292 -4.44 15.76 4.97
C TYR A 292 -5.07 14.86 6.05
N GLY A 293 -6.24 15.24 6.58
CA GLY A 293 -6.94 14.49 7.63
C GLY A 293 -6.46 14.78 9.05
N THR A 294 -5.53 15.71 9.25
CA THR A 294 -5.10 16.12 10.60
C THR A 294 -6.21 16.93 11.27
N VAL A 295 -6.69 16.46 12.42
CA VAL A 295 -7.67 17.17 13.24
C VAL A 295 -7.00 18.39 13.87
N VAL A 296 -7.53 19.57 13.58
CA VAL A 296 -7.06 20.86 14.12
C VAL A 296 -7.97 21.41 15.22
N PHE A 297 -9.19 20.88 15.32
CA PHE A 297 -10.13 21.21 16.40
C PHE A 297 -11.12 20.06 16.59
N GLU A 298 -11.45 19.74 17.84
CA GLU A 298 -12.49 18.77 18.18
C GLU A 298 -13.20 19.19 19.47
N GLN A 299 -14.53 19.11 19.47
CA GLN A 299 -15.36 19.29 20.65
C GLN A 299 -16.56 18.34 20.60
N CYS A 300 -16.74 17.55 21.66
CA CYS A 300 -17.84 16.61 21.84
C CYS A 300 -18.76 17.01 22.99
N GLY A 301 -19.92 16.35 23.12
CA GLY A 301 -20.86 16.61 24.22
C GLY A 301 -21.76 17.82 24.01
N ILE A 302 -21.96 18.25 22.76
CA ILE A 302 -22.79 19.42 22.44
C ILE A 302 -24.26 18.99 22.44
N THR A 303 -25.09 19.67 23.24
CA THR A 303 -26.54 19.41 23.39
C THR A 303 -27.34 20.71 23.33
N GLU A 304 -28.62 20.64 22.98
CA GLU A 304 -29.51 21.78 22.70
C GLU A 304 -29.59 22.86 23.80
N ASN A 305 -29.39 22.49 25.07
CA ASN A 305 -29.40 23.42 26.22
C ASN A 305 -28.16 24.34 26.30
N ASN A 306 -27.09 24.00 25.57
CA ASN A 306 -26.04 24.94 25.22
C ASN A 306 -26.37 25.39 23.79
N ILE A 307 -26.96 26.59 23.61
CA ILE A 307 -27.21 27.21 22.30
C ILE A 307 -26.05 26.79 21.37
N GLY A 308 -26.32 25.89 20.42
CA GLY A 308 -25.34 24.95 19.82
C GLY A 308 -24.32 25.61 18.92
N ILE A 309 -23.63 26.63 19.42
CA ILE A 309 -22.65 27.48 18.78
C ILE A 309 -21.29 27.07 19.33
N VAL A 310 -20.56 26.30 18.54
CA VAL A 310 -19.13 26.08 18.78
C VAL A 310 -18.38 27.22 18.11
N SER A 311 -17.94 28.20 18.91
CA SER A 311 -17.06 29.26 18.44
C SER A 311 -15.62 28.90 18.79
N THR A 312 -14.74 28.80 17.80
CA THR A 312 -13.32 28.51 18.00
C THR A 312 -12.42 29.51 17.28
N ILE A 313 -11.30 29.85 17.92
CA ILE A 313 -10.26 30.72 17.35
C ILE A 313 -9.22 29.83 16.68
N LEU A 314 -9.10 29.98 15.38
CA LEU A 314 -8.25 29.21 14.48
C LEU A 314 -7.30 30.15 13.71
N SER A 315 -6.82 31.20 14.37
CA SER A 315 -5.95 32.22 13.77
C SER A 315 -4.63 31.63 13.26
N ASN A 316 -4.11 30.60 13.94
CA ASN A 316 -2.79 30.01 13.68
C ASN A 316 -2.78 28.94 12.57
N LEU A 317 -3.92 28.69 11.94
CA LEU A 317 -4.00 27.76 10.82
C LEU A 317 -3.36 28.38 9.56
N ASP A 318 -2.87 27.55 8.66
CA ASP A 318 -2.42 28.02 7.35
C ASP A 318 -3.61 28.39 6.47
N ASN A 319 -3.40 29.30 5.52
CA ASN A 319 -4.41 29.60 4.50
C ASN A 319 -4.69 28.35 3.69
N GLY A 320 -5.97 28.04 3.50
CA GLY A 320 -6.34 26.80 2.82
C GLY A 320 -7.72 26.30 3.20
N MET A 321 -8.01 25.10 2.70
CA MET A 321 -9.30 24.45 2.86
C MET A 321 -9.25 23.46 4.03
N TYR A 322 -10.32 23.48 4.82
CA TYR A 322 -10.56 22.63 5.96
C TYR A 322 -11.94 21.97 5.80
N VAL A 323 -12.14 20.87 6.51
CA VAL A 323 -13.43 20.16 6.55
C VAL A 323 -13.95 20.17 7.98
N VAL A 324 -15.18 20.62 8.16
CA VAL A 324 -15.91 20.50 9.42
C VAL A 324 -16.82 19.29 9.33
N VAL A 325 -16.73 18.40 10.31
CA VAL A 325 -17.49 17.16 10.42
C VAL A 325 -18.34 17.23 11.68
N LEU A 326 -19.64 16.95 11.53
CA LEU A 326 -20.57 16.74 12.63
C LEU A 326 -20.86 15.25 12.76
N GLN A 327 -20.62 14.70 13.95
CA GLN A 327 -20.81 13.27 14.23
C GLN A 327 -21.73 13.09 15.44
N SER A 328 -22.86 12.40 15.25
CA SER A 328 -23.71 11.87 16.32
C SER A 328 -23.38 10.39 16.55
N PRO A 329 -23.60 9.84 17.77
CA PRO A 329 -23.49 8.39 18.02
C PRO A 329 -24.39 7.53 17.12
N ASN A 330 -25.51 8.07 16.62
CA ASN A 330 -26.61 7.28 16.03
C ASN A 330 -26.97 7.66 14.58
N LYS A 331 -26.32 8.68 13.98
CA LYS A 331 -26.65 9.18 12.63
C LYS A 331 -25.42 9.43 11.76
N THR A 332 -25.67 9.43 10.45
CA THR A 332 -24.73 9.66 9.35
C THR A 332 -23.89 10.93 9.55
N LEU A 333 -22.62 10.86 9.15
CA LEU A 333 -21.67 11.98 9.12
C LEU A 333 -22.19 13.12 8.22
N GLU A 334 -22.40 14.32 8.79
CA GLU A 334 -22.57 15.54 7.99
C GLU A 334 -21.23 16.28 7.90
N TYR A 335 -20.92 16.90 6.75
CA TYR A 335 -19.70 17.69 6.57
C TYR A 335 -19.95 18.98 5.79
N LYS A 336 -19.13 20.00 6.07
CA LYS A 336 -19.11 21.26 5.34
C LYS A 336 -17.66 21.74 5.16
N THR A 337 -17.38 22.33 4.01
CA THR A 337 -16.09 22.95 3.71
C THR A 337 -15.92 24.26 4.47
N LEU A 338 -14.73 24.53 4.98
CA LEU A 338 -14.35 25.77 5.64
C LEU A 338 -13.08 26.32 4.99
N LEU A 339 -13.13 27.53 4.44
CA LEU A 339 -12.00 28.19 3.79
C LEU A 339 -11.36 29.22 4.71
N LYS A 340 -10.05 29.12 4.95
CA LYS A 340 -9.26 30.14 5.64
C LYS A 340 -8.61 31.08 4.64
N ASN A 341 -8.86 32.39 4.81
CA ASN A 341 -8.27 33.48 4.04
C ASN A 341 -7.04 34.08 4.71
#